data_AF-A0A4S2LAX2-F1
#
_entry.id   AF-A0A4S2LAX2-F1
#
_cell.length_a   1.000
_cell.length_b   1.000
_cell.length_c   1.000
_cell.angle_alpha   90.00
_cell.angle_beta   90.00
_cell.angle_gamma   90.00
#
_symmetry.space_group_name_H-M   'P 1'
#
loop_
_entity.id
_entity.type
_entity.pdbx_description
1 polymer ?
#
loop_
_entity_poly.entity_id
_entity_poly.type
_entity_poly.pdbx_seq_one_letter_code
_entity_poly.pdbx_strand_id
1 'polypeptide(L)'
;MRTWPQGDIVIEHGKPLKMFCLLNQTIVDIDYRGKSAEDLRFFRNDQELESEFVTVINETTIELFIKSPPASDDMYNCKLKINNSDYIAVCLNKVVVGCK
;
A
#
# COMPACT_ATOMS: atom_id res chain seq x y z
N MET A 1 6.99 10.43 1.25
CA MET A 1 6.60 9.02 1.00
C MET A 1 5.51 9.02 -0.08
N ARG A 2 5.31 7.94 -0.85
CA ARG A 2 4.35 7.94 -1.98
C ARG A 2 3.82 6.55 -2.35
N THR A 3 2.69 6.51 -3.06
CA THR A 3 2.22 5.32 -3.81
C THR A 3 2.55 5.42 -5.29
N TRP A 4 2.67 4.28 -5.94
CA TRP A 4 2.59 4.15 -7.40
C TRP A 4 1.65 3.01 -7.81
N PRO A 5 0.71 3.20 -8.74
CA PRO A 5 0.36 4.47 -9.39
C PRO A 5 -0.19 5.51 -8.39
N GLN A 6 -0.19 6.78 -8.78
CA GLN A 6 -0.66 7.89 -7.94
C GLN A 6 -2.13 8.19 -8.19
N GLY A 7 -2.83 8.57 -7.13
CA GLY A 7 -4.22 9.01 -7.20
C GLY A 7 -5.21 7.85 -7.28
N ASP A 8 -6.38 8.13 -7.84
CA ASP A 8 -7.44 7.14 -8.01
C ASP A 8 -7.05 6.13 -9.10
N ILE A 9 -7.25 4.85 -8.82
CA ILE A 9 -6.85 3.74 -9.66
C ILE A 9 -8.11 3.06 -10.18
N VAL A 10 -8.30 3.03 -11.50
CA VAL A 10 -9.40 2.30 -12.14
C VAL A 10 -8.84 1.09 -12.88
N ILE A 11 -9.34 -0.09 -12.53
CA ILE A 11 -8.92 -1.36 -13.12
C ILE A 11 -10.12 -2.04 -13.75
N GLU A 12 -9.92 -2.54 -14.97
CA GLU A 12 -10.93 -3.34 -15.66
C GLU A 12 -11.07 -4.72 -15.01
N HIS A 13 -12.30 -5.22 -14.89
CA HIS A 13 -12.56 -6.55 -14.33
C HIS A 13 -11.71 -7.64 -15.00
N GLY A 14 -11.07 -8.49 -14.17
CA GLY A 14 -10.16 -9.54 -14.62
C GLY A 14 -8.72 -9.10 -14.90
N LYS A 15 -8.40 -7.80 -14.76
CA LYS A 15 -7.01 -7.31 -14.75
C LYS A 15 -6.44 -7.33 -13.33
N PRO A 16 -5.12 -7.59 -13.17
CA PRO A 16 -4.50 -7.57 -11.85
C PRO A 16 -4.39 -6.16 -11.28
N LEU A 17 -4.50 -6.04 -9.95
CA LEU A 17 -4.10 -4.85 -9.21
C LEU A 17 -2.63 -4.99 -8.81
N LYS A 18 -1.83 -3.98 -9.16
CA LYS A 18 -0.45 -3.83 -8.71
C LYS A 18 -0.22 -2.42 -8.19
N MET A 19 0.23 -2.29 -6.95
CA MET A 19 0.58 -1.02 -6.32
C MET A 19 1.90 -1.13 -5.58
N PHE A 20 2.59 -0.01 -5.44
CA PHE A 20 3.83 0.11 -4.68
C PHE A 20 3.69 1.20 -3.64
N CYS A 21 4.23 0.96 -2.45
CA CYS A 21 4.37 1.97 -1.41
C CYS A 21 5.85 2.20 -1.13
N LEU A 22 6.27 3.45 -1.20
CA LEU A 22 7.68 3.85 -1.12
C LEU A 22 7.89 4.82 0.04
N LEU A 23 8.79 4.42 0.94
CA LEU A 23 9.35 5.30 1.95
C LEU A 23 10.27 6.33 1.30
N ASN A 24 10.36 7.50 1.93
CA ASN A 24 11.41 8.46 1.64
C ASN A 24 12.45 8.33 2.74
N GLN A 25 13.64 7.82 2.40
CA GLN A 25 14.69 7.53 3.37
C GLN A 25 15.05 8.76 4.21
N THR A 26 15.13 9.95 3.62
CA THR A 26 15.44 11.18 4.36
C THR A 26 14.39 11.49 5.43
N ILE A 27 13.10 11.30 5.12
CA ILE A 27 12.02 11.52 6.10
C ILE A 27 12.09 10.46 7.20
N VAL A 28 12.30 9.20 6.81
CA VAL A 28 12.40 8.08 7.75
C VAL A 28 13.58 8.27 8.70
N ASP A 29 14.75 8.69 8.23
CA ASP A 29 15.95 8.88 9.05
C ASP A 29 15.83 10.05 10.04
N ILE A 30 14.93 11.01 9.77
CA ILE A 30 14.69 12.17 10.63
C ILE A 30 13.58 11.87 11.62
N ASP A 31 12.41 11.43 11.13
CA ASP A 31 11.18 11.37 11.91
C ASP A 31 10.87 9.97 12.46
N TYR A 32 11.37 8.91 11.79
CA TYR A 32 10.99 7.52 12.04
C TYR A 32 12.22 6.59 12.05
N ARG A 33 13.28 6.97 12.76
CA ARG A 33 14.56 6.25 12.74
C ARG A 33 14.42 4.76 12.99
N GLY A 34 15.14 3.98 12.19
CA GLY A 34 15.15 2.52 12.28
C GLY A 34 13.96 1.84 11.59
N LYS A 35 13.06 2.60 10.96
CA LYS A 35 11.97 2.05 10.16
C LYS A 35 12.39 1.73 8.75
N SER A 36 11.75 0.72 8.17
CA SER A 36 12.02 0.26 6.81
C SER A 36 10.74 -0.24 6.12
N ALA A 37 10.86 -0.78 4.92
CA ALA A 37 9.77 -1.44 4.22
C ALA A 37 9.14 -2.59 5.01
N GLU A 38 9.89 -3.23 5.91
CA GLU A 38 9.35 -4.28 6.79
C GLU A 38 8.31 -3.74 7.79
N ASP A 39 8.28 -2.44 8.03
CA ASP A 39 7.29 -1.77 8.87
C ASP A 39 6.09 -1.25 8.06
N LEU A 40 6.10 -1.36 6.73
CA LEU A 40 4.98 -0.93 5.89
C LEU A 40 3.90 -1.99 5.85
N ARG A 41 2.64 -1.56 5.82
CA ARG A 41 1.45 -2.41 5.70
C ARG A 41 0.47 -1.80 4.69
N PHE A 42 -0.14 -2.65 3.88
CA PHE A 42 -1.29 -2.25 3.07
C PHE A 42 -2.58 -2.57 3.82
N PHE A 43 -3.56 -1.68 3.69
CA PHE A 43 -4.91 -1.84 4.21
C PHE A 43 -5.92 -1.62 3.09
N ARG A 44 -7.03 -2.36 3.13
CA ARG A 44 -8.23 -2.17 2.30
C ARG A 44 -9.42 -1.93 3.21
N ASN A 45 -10.08 -0.78 3.09
CA ASN A 45 -11.20 -0.37 3.96
C ASN A 45 -10.89 -0.56 5.46
N ASP A 46 -9.69 -0.12 5.88
CA ASP A 46 -9.14 -0.25 7.23
C ASP A 46 -8.86 -1.67 7.75
N GLN A 47 -8.98 -2.69 6.90
CA GLN A 47 -8.50 -4.04 7.18
C GLN A 47 -7.10 -4.23 6.60
N GLU A 48 -6.15 -4.69 7.43
CA GLU A 48 -4.79 -5.03 6.97
C GLU A 48 -4.87 -6.16 5.95
N LEU A 49 -4.14 -6.03 4.85
CA LEU A 49 -4.07 -7.07 3.82
C LEU A 49 -3.07 -8.15 4.24
N GLU A 50 -3.44 -9.39 3.98
CA GLU A 50 -2.61 -10.56 4.27
C GLU A 50 -1.27 -10.53 3.52
N SER A 51 -0.25 -11.11 4.16
CA SER A 51 1.12 -11.16 3.62
C SER A 51 1.23 -11.85 2.25
N GLU A 52 0.29 -12.73 1.90
CA GLU A 52 0.24 -13.39 0.59
C GLU A 52 0.06 -12.43 -0.59
N PHE A 53 -0.49 -11.23 -0.35
CA PHE A 53 -0.65 -10.20 -1.38
C PHE A 53 0.46 -9.15 -1.34
N VAL A 54 1.30 -9.13 -0.31
CA VAL A 54 2.26 -8.05 -0.05
C VAL A 54 3.69 -8.58 -0.04
N THR A 55 4.55 -8.01 -0.87
CA THR A 55 5.96 -8.40 -0.97
C THR A 55 6.88 -7.23 -0.66
N VAL A 56 7.87 -7.44 0.21
CA VAL A 56 8.97 -6.48 0.39
C VAL A 56 9.90 -6.59 -0.81
N ILE A 57 10.01 -5.52 -1.59
CA ILE A 57 10.84 -5.48 -2.81
C ILE A 57 12.28 -5.09 -2.46
N ASN A 58 12.44 -4.13 -1.56
CA ASN A 58 13.72 -3.66 -1.03
C ASN A 58 13.50 -2.91 0.30
N GLU A 59 14.57 -2.36 0.88
CA GLU A 59 14.56 -1.67 2.19
C GLU A 59 13.54 -0.53 2.33
N THR A 60 13.06 0.06 1.24
CA THR A 60 12.13 1.20 1.27
C THR A 60 10.80 0.96 0.56
N THR A 61 10.62 -0.20 -0.07
CA THR A 61 9.49 -0.44 -0.97
C THR A 61 8.80 -1.77 -0.70
N ILE A 62 7.48 -1.73 -0.57
CA ILE A 62 6.60 -2.90 -0.66
C ILE A 62 5.73 -2.85 -1.91
N GLU A 63 5.43 -4.02 -2.48
CA GLU A 63 4.47 -4.24 -3.56
C GLU A 63 3.20 -4.89 -3.00
N LEU A 64 2.04 -4.41 -3.43
CA LEU A 64 0.76 -5.10 -3.36
C LEU A 64 0.46 -5.70 -4.74
N PHE A 65 0.16 -6.99 -4.79
CA PHE A 65 -0.26 -7.67 -6.01
C PHE A 65 -1.47 -8.56 -5.77
N ILE A 66 -2.58 -8.27 -6.46
CA ILE A 66 -3.79 -9.10 -6.47
C ILE A 66 -4.06 -9.52 -7.90
N LYS A 67 -3.88 -10.81 -8.20
CA LYS A 67 -3.96 -11.35 -9.57
C LYS A 67 -5.34 -11.14 -10.22
N SER A 68 -6.41 -11.30 -9.43
CA SER A 68 -7.79 -11.18 -9.90
C SER A 68 -8.62 -10.54 -8.79
N PRO A 69 -8.55 -9.20 -8.62
CA PRO A 69 -9.33 -8.51 -7.60
C PRO A 69 -10.83 -8.64 -7.94
N PRO A 70 -11.70 -8.79 -6.93
CA PRO A 70 -13.15 -8.74 -7.15
C PRO A 70 -13.57 -7.33 -7.61
N ALA A 71 -14.74 -7.23 -8.24
CA ALA A 71 -15.34 -5.93 -8.52
C ALA A 71 -15.60 -5.18 -7.20
N SER A 72 -15.10 -3.94 -7.10
CA SER A 72 -15.21 -3.17 -5.86
C SER A 72 -14.98 -1.67 -6.09
N ASP A 73 -15.36 -0.88 -5.09
CA ASP A 73 -14.99 0.53 -4.92
C ASP A 73 -14.43 0.64 -3.49
N ASP A 74 -13.11 0.45 -3.36
CA ASP A 74 -12.45 0.29 -2.07
C ASP A 74 -11.37 1.37 -1.85
N MET A 75 -11.17 1.74 -0.58
CA MET A 75 -10.06 2.60 -0.18
C MET A 75 -8.86 1.78 0.23
N TYR A 76 -7.75 1.97 -0.48
CA TYR A 76 -6.46 1.37 -0.18
C TYR A 76 -5.51 2.37 0.48
N ASN A 77 -4.90 1.94 1.58
CA ASN A 77 -3.93 2.72 2.32
C ASN A 77 -2.61 1.96 2.41
N CYS A 78 -1.50 2.67 2.30
CA CYS A 78 -0.26 2.20 2.90
C CYS A 78 -0.07 2.93 4.23
N LYS A 79 0.27 2.18 5.26
CA LYS A 79 0.54 2.72 6.59
C LYS A 79 1.93 2.25 7.05
N LEU A 80 2.66 3.14 7.71
CA LEU A 80 3.92 2.83 8.38
C LEU A 80 3.62 2.49 9.84
N LYS A 81 4.04 1.30 10.29
CA LYS A 81 3.90 0.87 11.68
C LYS A 81 4.98 1.52 12.54
N ILE A 82 4.58 2.36 13.49
CA ILE A 82 5.52 3.07 14.37
C ILE A 82 5.85 2.24 15.60
N ASN A 83 4.84 1.63 16.22
CA ASN A 83 4.99 0.71 17.35
C ASN A 83 3.94 -0.42 17.22
N ASN A 84 3.72 -1.21 18.28
CA ASN A 84 2.82 -2.37 18.20
C ASN A 84 1.38 -2.04 17.79
N SER A 85 0.91 -0.83 18.05
CA SER A 85 -0.50 -0.42 17.88
C SER A 85 -0.68 0.76 16.94
N ASP A 86 0.36 1.59 16.78
CA ASP A 86 0.26 2.88 16.11
C ASP A 86 0.76 2.82 14.67
N TYR A 87 -0.04 3.41 13.79
CA TYR A 87 0.19 3.50 12.36
C TYR A 87 0.11 4.95 11.90
N ILE A 88 0.98 5.32 10.96
CA ILE A 88 0.90 6.59 10.26
C ILE A 88 0.51 6.32 8.82
N ALA A 89 -0.54 6.99 8.34
CA ALA A 89 -0.94 6.90 6.94
C ALA A 89 0.15 7.51 6.06
N VAL A 90 0.67 6.71 5.13
CA VAL A 90 1.64 7.15 4.12
C VAL A 90 0.91 7.73 2.92
N CYS A 91 -0.20 7.10 2.55
CA CYS A 91 -0.98 7.43 1.36
C CYS A 91 -2.39 6.84 1.45
N LEU A 92 -3.28 7.41 0.65
CA LEU A 92 -4.68 7.01 0.51
C LEU A 92 -5.00 7.00 -0.98
N ASN A 93 -5.47 5.86 -1.51
CA ASN A 93 -5.82 5.70 -2.93
C ASN A 93 -7.20 5.05 -3.03
N LYS A 94 -8.10 5.66 -3.80
CA LYS A 94 -9.37 5.02 -4.16
C LYS A 94 -9.11 4.05 -5.31
N VAL A 95 -9.56 2.81 -5.19
CA VAL A 95 -9.39 1.78 -6.22
C VAL A 95 -10.75 1.25 -6.63
N VAL A 96 -11.07 1.43 -7.91
CA VAL A 96 -12.31 0.93 -8.52
C VAL A 96 -11.99 -0.20 -9.47
N VAL A 97 -12.59 -1.36 -9.24
CA VAL A 97 -12.50 -2.55 -10.10
C VAL A 97 -13.86 -2.78 -10.73
N GLY A 98 -13.97 -2.62 -12.05
CA GLY A 98 -15.26 -2.71 -12.73
C GLY A 98 -15.15 -2.72 -14.25
N CYS A 99 -16.29 -2.58 -14.93
CA CYS A 99 -16.32 -2.33 -16.37
C CYS A 99 -16.17 -0.82 -16.61
N LYS A 100 -15.38 -0.43 -17.62
CA LYS A 100 -15.38 0.96 -18.11
C LYS A 100 -16.71 1.34 -18.73
#